data_AF-A0A2D4L601-F1
#
_entry.id   AF-A0A2D4L601-F1
#
_cell.length_a   1.000
_cell.length_b   1.000
_cell.length_c   1.000
_cell.angle_alpha   90.00
_cell.angle_beta   90.00
_cell.angle_gamma   90.00
#
_symmetry.space_group_name_H-M   'P 1'
#
loop_
_entity.id
_entity.type
_entity.pdbx_description
1 polymer ?
#
loop_
_entity_poly.entity_id
_entity_poly.type
_entity_poly.pdbx_seq_one_letter_code
_entity_poly.pdbx_strand_id
1 'polypeptide(L)'
;GFLHNTVALLVLNSDVSPQRNVAPGLFALHSPLSITTSGPLLALHEEVEALIFLSEGKPYLMEVMHALRELTGSLSILIEMVVYCCFCNEHFSLTMLHFIKNQLETAPPHELKNIFHLLHELLIIEDPLQIERVKFAFETENGLLALMHHSNHVDSSRCYQCVKFLVTLAQKCSAAKDYFKENSHHWSWAVQWLQIKMSEHYWAPQSNISNETSTAKTFQRTISAQDTLAYATALLNEKDQSGSSNGSETSPANENGGRHLQQALLPSVAGQR
;
A
#
# COMPACT_ATOMS: atom_id res chain seq x y z
N GLY A 1 -11.24 5.28 25.81
CA GLY A 1 -11.24 3.80 25.79
C GLY A 1 -12.64 3.22 25.65
N PHE A 2 -13.35 3.01 26.77
CA PHE A 2 -14.62 2.28 26.80
C PHE A 2 -15.71 2.84 25.87
N LEU A 3 -15.88 4.16 25.80
CA LEU A 3 -16.87 4.78 24.91
C LEU A 3 -16.65 4.41 23.44
N HIS A 4 -15.42 4.54 22.93
CA HIS A 4 -15.11 4.20 21.53
C HIS A 4 -15.35 2.72 21.25
N ASN A 5 -15.01 1.84 22.19
CA ASN A 5 -15.26 0.40 22.04
C ASN A 5 -16.76 0.10 21.99
N THR A 6 -17.57 0.75 22.83
CA THR A 6 -19.02 0.57 22.81
C THR A 6 -19.62 1.02 21.48
N VAL A 7 -19.25 2.20 20.98
CA VAL A 7 -19.73 2.70 19.68
C VAL A 7 -19.28 1.77 18.55
N ALA A 8 -18.02 1.34 18.56
CA ALA A 8 -17.50 0.40 17.58
C ALA A 8 -18.26 -0.92 17.58
N LEU A 9 -18.56 -1.49 18.75
CA LEU A 9 -19.37 -2.70 18.86
C LEU A 9 -20.79 -2.51 18.34
N LEU A 10 -21.43 -1.38 18.63
CA LEU A 10 -22.76 -1.08 18.11
C LEU A 10 -22.76 -1.03 16.58
N VAL A 11 -21.79 -0.34 15.99
CA VAL A 11 -21.63 -0.23 14.52
C VAL A 11 -21.35 -1.60 13.91
N LEU A 12 -20.39 -2.36 14.45
CA LEU A 12 -19.99 -3.65 13.89
C LEU A 12 -21.08 -4.73 13.97
N ASN A 13 -22.05 -4.59 14.90
CA ASN A 13 -23.22 -5.47 14.99
C ASN A 13 -24.47 -4.92 14.26
N SER A 14 -24.32 -3.82 13.52
CA SER A 14 -25.40 -3.18 12.78
C SER A 14 -25.23 -3.32 11.27
N ASP A 15 -26.34 -3.32 10.54
CA ASP A 15 -26.37 -3.22 9.09
C ASP A 15 -26.13 -1.78 8.65
N VAL A 16 -24.93 -1.53 8.12
CA VAL A 16 -24.54 -0.23 7.55
C VAL A 16 -24.70 -0.19 6.02
N SER A 17 -25.28 -1.23 5.41
CA SER A 17 -25.51 -1.25 3.96
C SER A 17 -26.34 -0.08 3.42
N PRO A 18 -27.30 0.52 4.16
CA PRO A 18 -27.99 1.73 3.69
C PRO A 18 -27.07 2.95 3.49
N GLN A 19 -25.89 2.97 4.12
CA GLN A 19 -24.91 4.06 4.02
C GLN A 19 -24.01 3.93 2.79
N ARG A 20 -24.10 2.82 2.05
CA ARG A 20 -23.32 2.61 0.83
C ARG A 20 -23.85 3.50 -0.28
N ASN A 21 -22.95 4.22 -0.95
CA ASN A 21 -23.26 5.08 -2.09
C ASN A 21 -22.70 4.52 -3.41
N VAL A 22 -22.05 3.36 -3.36
CA VAL A 22 -21.53 2.64 -4.53
C VAL A 22 -22.04 1.19 -4.49
N ALA A 23 -22.40 0.65 -5.66
CA ALA A 23 -22.90 -0.72 -5.74
C ALA A 23 -21.73 -1.72 -5.55
N PRO A 24 -21.83 -2.71 -4.63
CA PRO A 24 -20.72 -3.61 -4.31
C PRO A 24 -20.34 -4.58 -5.42
N GLY A 25 -21.21 -4.84 -6.39
CA GLY A 25 -20.94 -5.80 -7.46
C GLY A 25 -20.65 -7.20 -6.91
N LEU A 26 -19.47 -7.74 -7.24
CA LEU A 26 -19.01 -9.06 -6.79
C LEU A 26 -18.29 -9.03 -5.43
N PHE A 27 -18.03 -7.84 -4.89
CA PHE A 27 -17.29 -7.69 -3.64
C PHE A 27 -18.21 -7.95 -2.45
N ALA A 28 -17.67 -8.63 -1.44
CA ALA A 28 -18.35 -8.89 -0.19
C ALA A 28 -17.57 -8.24 0.95
N LEU A 29 -18.31 -7.64 1.88
CA LEU A 29 -17.72 -7.10 3.09
C LEU A 29 -17.19 -8.25 3.94
N HIS A 30 -15.90 -8.21 4.28
CA HIS A 30 -15.32 -9.17 5.21
C HIS A 30 -15.97 -9.04 6.58
N SER A 31 -16.31 -10.19 7.19
CA SER A 31 -16.80 -10.22 8.56
C SER A 31 -15.73 -9.65 9.50
N PRO A 32 -16.08 -8.74 10.41
CA PRO A 32 -15.10 -8.19 11.34
C PRO A 32 -14.55 -9.28 12.25
N LEU A 33 -13.23 -9.27 12.47
CA LEU A 33 -12.54 -10.32 13.25
C LEU A 33 -12.85 -10.23 14.75
N SER A 34 -13.17 -9.04 15.24
CA SER A 34 -13.40 -8.78 16.66
C SER A 34 -14.79 -9.21 17.15
N ILE A 35 -15.68 -9.67 16.27
CA ILE A 35 -17.03 -10.13 16.65
C ILE A 35 -17.36 -11.51 16.08
N THR A 36 -18.02 -12.34 16.88
CA THR A 36 -18.64 -13.58 16.41
C THR A 36 -20.09 -13.29 16.05
N THR A 37 -20.39 -13.04 14.79
CA THR A 37 -21.78 -12.87 14.35
C THR A 37 -22.48 -14.22 14.27
N SER A 38 -23.31 -14.53 15.26
CA SER A 38 -24.16 -15.73 15.29
C SER A 38 -25.63 -15.48 14.94
N GLY A 39 -25.98 -14.25 14.53
CA GLY A 39 -27.35 -13.85 14.18
C GLY A 39 -27.42 -12.75 13.10
N PRO A 40 -28.63 -12.36 12.66
CA PRO A 40 -28.80 -11.27 11.71
C PRO A 40 -28.30 -9.93 12.29
N LEU A 41 -27.78 -9.06 11.43
CA LEU A 41 -27.36 -7.72 11.82
C LEU A 41 -28.56 -6.87 12.26
N LEU A 42 -28.35 -6.01 13.26
CA LEU A 42 -29.37 -5.10 13.78
C LEU A 42 -29.48 -3.86 12.88
N ALA A 43 -30.60 -3.15 12.93
CA ALA A 43 -30.66 -1.81 12.35
C ALA A 43 -29.74 -0.86 13.13
N LEU A 44 -29.01 0.01 12.42
CA LEU A 44 -28.18 1.02 13.05
C LEU A 44 -29.09 2.04 13.77
N HIS A 45 -28.78 2.34 15.03
CA HIS A 45 -29.53 3.33 15.81
C HIS A 45 -29.27 4.74 15.27
N GLU A 46 -30.33 5.58 15.16
CA GLU A 46 -30.27 6.91 14.54
C GLU A 46 -29.19 7.83 15.16
N GLU A 47 -29.02 7.80 16.49
CA GLU A 47 -27.97 8.57 17.15
C GLU A 47 -26.56 8.11 16.78
N VAL A 48 -26.36 6.80 16.57
CA VAL A 48 -25.07 6.25 16.15
C VAL A 48 -24.83 6.56 14.67
N GLU A 49 -25.88 6.49 13.84
CA GLU A 49 -25.83 6.93 12.46
C GLU A 49 -25.42 8.40 12.35
N ALA A 50 -26.04 9.28 13.13
CA ALA A 50 -25.71 10.71 13.18
C ALA A 50 -24.26 10.95 13.61
N LEU A 51 -23.78 10.19 14.60
CA LEU A 51 -22.42 10.28 15.12
C LEU A 51 -21.35 9.83 14.11
N ILE A 52 -21.67 8.85 13.25
CA ILE A 52 -20.70 8.24 12.33
C ILE A 52 -20.79 8.85 10.93
N PHE A 53 -21.99 8.99 10.36
CA PHE A 53 -22.18 9.27 8.93
C PHE A 53 -22.61 10.71 8.63
N LEU A 54 -23.13 11.45 9.60
CA LEU A 54 -23.58 12.84 9.38
C LEU A 54 -22.49 13.85 9.71
N SER A 55 -22.60 15.05 9.12
CA SER A 55 -21.62 16.12 9.29
C SER A 55 -21.43 16.57 10.75
N GLU A 56 -22.46 16.41 11.57
CA GLU A 56 -22.45 16.73 13.00
C GLU A 56 -21.57 15.77 13.82
N GLY A 57 -21.37 14.55 13.31
CA GLY A 57 -20.51 13.52 13.90
C GLY A 57 -19.00 13.71 13.68
N LYS A 58 -18.59 14.67 12.84
CA LYS A 58 -17.16 14.93 12.54
C LYS A 58 -16.27 15.11 13.77
N PRO A 59 -16.68 15.81 14.85
CA PRO A 59 -15.88 15.90 16.08
C PRO A 59 -15.60 14.52 16.69
N TYR A 60 -16.56 13.59 16.67
CA TYR A 60 -16.34 12.24 17.17
C TYR A 60 -15.34 11.46 16.33
N LEU A 61 -15.39 11.59 15.00
CA LEU A 61 -14.40 10.95 14.12
C LEU A 61 -12.98 11.50 14.35
N MET A 62 -12.85 12.78 14.71
CA MET A 62 -11.58 13.35 15.16
C MET A 62 -11.14 12.76 16.51
N GLU A 63 -12.06 12.58 17.46
CA GLU A 63 -11.76 11.86 18.72
C GLU A 63 -11.33 10.41 18.47
N VAL A 64 -11.85 9.73 17.45
CA VAL A 64 -11.36 8.41 17.03
C VAL A 64 -9.90 8.49 16.56
N MET A 65 -9.51 9.53 15.82
CA MET A 65 -8.10 9.73 15.43
C MET A 65 -7.20 9.99 16.65
N HIS A 66 -7.66 10.79 17.62
CA HIS A 66 -6.94 11.03 18.87
C HIS A 66 -6.79 9.74 19.68
N ALA A 67 -7.87 8.97 19.79
CA ALA A 67 -7.87 7.68 20.45
C ALA A 67 -6.87 6.70 19.82
N LEU A 68 -6.76 6.66 18.49
CA LEU A 68 -5.77 5.83 17.79
C LEU A 68 -4.31 6.21 18.12
N ARG A 69 -4.04 7.47 18.44
CA ARG A 69 -2.69 7.93 18.81
C ARG A 69 -2.37 7.75 20.29
N GLU A 70 -3.33 8.07 21.15
CA GLU A 70 -3.08 8.29 22.57
C GLU A 70 -3.38 7.06 23.44
N LEU A 71 -4.30 6.20 23.01
CA LEU A 71 -4.68 5.02 23.80
C LEU A 71 -3.65 3.90 23.63
N THR A 72 -3.43 3.18 24.73
CA THR A 72 -2.60 1.98 24.77
C THR A 72 -3.46 0.72 24.69
N GLY A 73 -2.87 -0.38 24.23
CA GLY A 73 -3.55 -1.67 24.04
C GLY A 73 -4.05 -1.89 22.61
N SER A 74 -4.90 -2.91 22.43
CA SER A 74 -5.47 -3.21 21.10
C SER A 74 -6.55 -2.20 20.75
N LEU A 75 -6.40 -1.59 19.57
CA LEU A 75 -7.38 -0.68 18.97
C LEU A 75 -8.01 -1.26 17.70
N SER A 76 -7.87 -2.58 17.50
CA SER A 76 -8.36 -3.30 16.32
C SER A 76 -9.84 -3.02 16.06
N ILE A 77 -10.65 -2.97 17.11
CA ILE A 77 -12.09 -2.77 16.98
C ILE A 77 -12.47 -1.38 16.44
N LEU A 78 -11.68 -0.35 16.76
CA LEU A 78 -11.89 0.99 16.20
C LEU A 78 -11.52 1.01 14.71
N ILE A 79 -10.43 0.34 14.35
CA ILE A 79 -9.98 0.22 12.96
C ILE A 79 -11.00 -0.57 12.14
N GLU A 80 -11.46 -1.71 12.66
CA GLU A 80 -12.53 -2.52 12.06
C GLU A 80 -13.81 -1.71 11.87
N MET A 81 -14.24 -0.92 12.87
CA MET A 81 -15.41 -0.04 12.75
C MET A 81 -15.26 0.92 11.57
N VAL A 82 -14.11 1.61 11.47
CA VAL A 82 -13.89 2.57 10.38
C VAL A 82 -13.86 1.85 9.02
N VAL A 83 -13.18 0.72 8.91
CA VAL A 83 -13.10 -0.10 7.69
C VAL A 83 -14.50 -0.57 7.26
N TYR A 84 -15.28 -1.06 8.22
CA TYR A 84 -16.66 -1.53 8.01
C TYR A 84 -17.54 -0.42 7.42
N CYS A 85 -17.41 0.80 7.92
CA CYS A 85 -18.12 1.97 7.41
C CYS A 85 -17.61 2.48 6.03
N CYS A 86 -16.36 2.17 5.66
CA CYS A 86 -15.77 2.61 4.38
C CYS A 86 -16.19 1.76 3.18
N PHE A 87 -16.55 0.49 3.40
CA PHE A 87 -16.88 -0.44 2.31
C PHE A 87 -18.05 0.08 1.46
N CYS A 88 -17.79 0.30 0.17
CA CYS A 88 -18.74 0.87 -0.80
C CYS A 88 -19.34 2.22 -0.38
N ASN A 89 -18.62 2.99 0.45
CA ASN A 89 -19.00 4.32 0.89
C ASN A 89 -17.88 5.31 0.59
N GLU A 90 -17.95 5.95 -0.58
CA GLU A 90 -16.97 6.92 -1.07
C GLU A 90 -16.89 8.14 -0.14
N HIS A 91 -18.02 8.74 0.22
CA HIS A 91 -18.05 9.94 1.05
C HIS A 91 -17.37 9.73 2.41
N PHE A 92 -17.69 8.62 3.09
CA PHE A 92 -17.08 8.28 4.37
C PHE A 92 -15.59 7.94 4.20
N SER A 93 -15.24 7.13 3.20
CA SER A 93 -13.84 6.79 2.88
C SER A 93 -12.98 8.03 2.68
N LEU A 94 -13.42 8.99 1.87
CA LEU A 94 -12.68 10.21 1.60
C LEU A 94 -12.59 11.10 2.85
N THR A 95 -13.65 11.18 3.65
CA THR A 95 -13.62 11.92 4.93
C THR A 95 -12.56 11.35 5.87
N MET A 96 -12.49 10.03 6.01
CA MET A 96 -11.50 9.37 6.85
C MET A 96 -10.08 9.53 6.31
N LEU A 97 -9.86 9.46 4.99
CA LEU A 97 -8.57 9.71 4.38
C LEU A 97 -8.08 11.14 4.63
N HIS A 98 -8.97 12.15 4.62
CA HIS A 98 -8.61 13.52 5.01
C HIS A 98 -8.17 13.61 6.48
N PHE A 99 -8.89 12.96 7.40
CA PHE A 99 -8.52 12.95 8.81
C PHE A 99 -7.16 12.26 9.04
N ILE A 100 -6.94 11.11 8.41
CA ILE A 100 -5.67 10.38 8.46
C ILE A 100 -4.54 11.26 7.93
N LYS A 101 -4.72 11.90 6.76
CA LYS A 101 -3.74 12.81 6.19
C LYS A 101 -3.38 13.94 7.17
N ASN A 102 -4.37 14.58 7.79
CA ASN A 102 -4.13 15.61 8.79
C ASN A 102 -3.30 15.10 9.97
N GLN A 103 -3.56 13.87 10.45
CA GLN A 103 -2.75 13.27 11.51
C GLN A 103 -1.31 13.01 11.04
N LEU A 104 -1.10 12.45 9.84
CA LEU A 104 0.23 12.21 9.28
C LEU A 104 1.08 13.49 9.15
N GLU A 105 0.43 14.62 8.85
CA GLU A 105 1.07 15.92 8.67
C GLU A 105 1.40 16.59 10.02
N THR A 106 0.51 16.50 11.01
CA THR A 106 0.58 17.32 12.22
C THR A 106 1.10 16.60 13.46
N ALA A 107 0.91 15.28 13.55
CA ALA A 107 1.28 14.52 14.74
C ALA A 107 2.80 14.20 14.81
N PRO A 108 3.35 14.00 16.02
CA PRO A 108 4.70 13.48 16.18
C PRO A 108 4.88 12.12 15.48
N PRO A 109 5.99 11.90 14.73
CA PRO A 109 6.17 10.67 13.95
C PRO A 109 6.07 9.36 14.75
N HIS A 110 6.44 9.36 16.03
CA HIS A 110 6.41 8.17 16.88
C HIS A 110 5.00 7.75 17.33
N GLU A 111 3.99 8.61 17.12
CA GLU A 111 2.58 8.34 17.44
C GLU A 111 1.78 7.85 16.22
N LEU A 112 2.40 7.79 15.03
CA LEU A 112 1.69 7.52 13.78
C LEU A 112 1.43 6.04 13.50
N LYS A 113 1.93 5.11 14.33
CA LYS A 113 1.85 3.66 14.08
C LYS A 113 0.41 3.20 13.77
N ASN A 114 -0.55 3.56 14.61
CA ASN A 114 -1.94 3.15 14.43
C ASN A 114 -2.65 3.94 13.32
N ILE A 115 -2.20 5.16 13.02
CA ILE A 115 -2.69 5.95 11.89
C ILE A 115 -2.29 5.31 10.57
N PHE A 116 -1.03 4.89 10.42
CA PHE A 116 -0.58 4.11 9.26
C PHE A 116 -1.25 2.74 9.19
N HIS A 117 -1.53 2.11 10.33
CA HIS A 117 -2.28 0.85 10.33
C HIS A 117 -3.71 1.05 9.83
N LEU A 118 -4.43 2.07 10.30
CA LEU A 118 -5.75 2.41 9.77
C LEU A 118 -5.69 2.73 8.27
N LEU A 119 -4.73 3.54 7.84
CA LEU A 119 -4.56 3.85 6.41
C LEU A 119 -4.35 2.57 5.60
N HIS A 120 -3.52 1.65 6.07
CA HIS A 120 -3.30 0.36 5.42
C HIS A 120 -4.63 -0.38 5.25
N GLU A 121 -5.38 -0.58 6.32
CA GLU A 121 -6.65 -1.33 6.27
C GLU A 121 -7.66 -0.68 5.32
N LEU A 122 -7.73 0.65 5.26
CA LEU A 122 -8.58 1.37 4.30
C LEU A 122 -8.17 1.15 2.84
N LEU A 123 -6.88 1.17 2.55
CA LEU A 123 -6.36 1.06 1.18
C LEU A 123 -6.41 -0.37 0.63
N ILE A 124 -6.56 -1.38 1.50
CA ILE A 124 -6.70 -2.78 1.07
C ILE A 124 -8.16 -3.26 1.00
N ILE A 125 -9.15 -2.44 1.39
CA ILE A 125 -10.56 -2.82 1.26
C ILE A 125 -10.85 -3.19 -0.19
N GLU A 126 -11.24 -4.45 -0.41
CA GLU A 126 -11.62 -4.97 -1.73
C GLU A 126 -13.08 -4.59 -2.03
N ASP A 127 -13.25 -3.45 -2.68
CA ASP A 127 -14.52 -2.97 -3.20
C ASP A 127 -14.26 -2.14 -4.49
N PRO A 128 -15.31 -1.63 -5.16
CA PRO A 128 -15.13 -0.83 -6.38
C PRO A 128 -14.40 0.51 -6.20
N LEU A 129 -14.03 0.90 -4.97
CA LEU A 129 -13.36 2.16 -4.63
C LEU A 129 -11.89 1.97 -4.21
N GLN A 130 -11.36 0.74 -4.25
CA GLN A 130 -10.02 0.44 -3.74
C GLN A 130 -8.95 1.31 -4.40
N ILE A 131 -8.98 1.42 -5.74
CA ILE A 131 -7.95 2.17 -6.48
C ILE A 131 -8.13 3.68 -6.32
N GLU A 132 -9.36 4.17 -6.17
CA GLU A 132 -9.70 5.56 -5.89
C GLU A 132 -9.15 5.99 -4.53
N ARG A 133 -9.29 5.13 -3.50
CA ARG A 133 -8.68 5.37 -2.18
C ARG A 133 -7.16 5.46 -2.26
N VAL A 134 -6.51 4.57 -3.04
CA VAL A 134 -5.05 4.60 -3.24
C VAL A 134 -4.62 5.90 -3.94
N LYS A 135 -5.27 6.26 -5.06
CA LYS A 135 -5.00 7.53 -5.77
C LYS A 135 -5.17 8.74 -4.86
N PHE A 136 -6.27 8.77 -4.10
CA PHE A 136 -6.55 9.87 -3.18
C PHE A 136 -5.44 10.02 -2.12
N ALA A 137 -5.05 8.90 -1.50
CA ALA A 137 -4.04 8.90 -0.45
C ALA A 137 -2.67 9.38 -0.95
N PHE A 138 -2.26 9.04 -2.17
CA PHE A 138 -0.90 9.33 -2.66
C PHE A 138 -0.78 10.59 -3.52
N GLU A 139 -1.70 10.81 -4.47
CA GLU A 139 -1.53 11.77 -5.58
C GLU A 139 -2.28 13.10 -5.42
N THR A 140 -3.16 13.24 -4.44
CA THR A 140 -3.80 14.54 -4.20
C THR A 140 -2.75 15.62 -3.94
N GLU A 141 -3.07 16.89 -4.18
CA GLU A 141 -2.14 18.03 -4.00
C GLU A 141 -1.44 17.99 -2.62
N ASN A 142 -2.11 17.41 -1.63
CA ASN A 142 -1.59 17.22 -0.29
C ASN A 142 -1.55 15.74 0.14
N GLY A 143 -1.37 14.81 -0.80
CA GLY A 143 -1.27 13.38 -0.54
C GLY A 143 0.07 12.98 0.08
N LEU A 144 0.28 11.68 0.30
CA LEU A 144 1.51 11.14 0.90
C LEU A 144 2.77 11.53 0.11
N LEU A 145 2.71 11.61 -1.23
CA LEU A 145 3.88 12.01 -2.03
C LEU A 145 4.27 13.47 -1.77
N ALA A 146 3.30 14.38 -1.67
CA ALA A 146 3.55 15.76 -1.29
C ALA A 146 4.11 15.88 0.14
N LEU A 147 3.55 15.11 1.08
CA LEU A 147 4.06 15.05 2.46
C LEU A 147 5.50 14.54 2.51
N MET A 148 5.85 13.53 1.71
CA MET A 148 7.20 13.01 1.59
C MET A 148 8.16 14.08 1.06
N HIS A 149 7.78 14.79 0.00
CA HIS A 149 8.57 15.90 -0.54
C HIS A 149 8.81 17.00 0.50
N HIS A 150 7.79 17.38 1.27
CA HIS A 150 7.92 18.40 2.29
C HIS A 150 8.78 17.96 3.47
N SER A 151 8.64 16.71 3.92
CA SER A 151 9.28 16.21 5.14
C SER A 151 10.71 15.69 4.93
N ASN A 152 11.14 15.40 3.71
CA ASN A 152 12.43 14.74 3.42
C ASN A 152 13.67 15.41 4.04
N HIS A 153 13.66 16.73 4.29
CA HIS A 153 14.75 17.49 4.90
C HIS A 153 14.46 17.93 6.34
N VAL A 154 13.21 18.27 6.66
CA VAL A 154 12.82 18.83 7.97
C VAL A 154 12.39 17.78 8.99
N ASP A 155 11.90 16.64 8.50
CA ASP A 155 11.43 15.50 9.30
C ASP A 155 11.65 14.20 8.52
N SER A 156 12.93 13.87 8.35
CA SER A 156 13.36 12.72 7.54
C SER A 156 12.88 11.37 8.09
N SER A 157 12.57 11.27 9.39
CA SER A 157 11.95 10.06 9.95
C SER A 157 10.50 9.92 9.48
N ARG A 158 9.72 11.01 9.41
CA ARG A 158 8.38 11.01 8.80
C ARG A 158 8.42 10.62 7.32
N CYS A 159 9.32 11.23 6.54
CA CYS A 159 9.49 10.87 5.12
C CYS A 159 9.76 9.37 4.97
N TYR A 160 10.65 8.81 5.79
CA TYR A 160 10.93 7.37 5.78
C TYR A 160 9.70 6.52 6.14
N GLN A 161 8.88 6.91 7.12
CA GLN A 161 7.65 6.17 7.46
C GLN A 161 6.69 6.10 6.27
N CYS A 162 6.54 7.20 5.52
CA CYS A 162 5.73 7.20 4.29
C CYS A 162 6.33 6.29 3.20
N VAL A 163 7.66 6.29 2.99
CA VAL A 163 8.32 5.34 2.06
C VAL A 163 8.07 3.90 2.47
N LYS A 164 8.27 3.59 3.76
CA LYS A 164 8.04 2.26 4.30
C LYS A 164 6.58 1.82 4.15
N PHE A 165 5.64 2.74 4.37
CA PHE A 165 4.22 2.50 4.16
C PHE A 165 3.90 2.15 2.70
N LEU A 166 4.41 2.93 1.74
CA LEU A 166 4.25 2.66 0.30
C LEU A 166 4.72 1.24 -0.05
N VAL A 167 5.93 0.87 0.38
CA VAL A 167 6.51 -0.46 0.13
C VAL A 167 5.68 -1.55 0.79
N THR A 168 5.26 -1.35 2.04
CA THR A 168 4.44 -2.33 2.78
C THR A 168 3.09 -2.56 2.10
N LEU A 169 2.45 -1.49 1.63
CA LEU A 169 1.17 -1.56 0.92
C LEU A 169 1.32 -2.34 -0.39
N ALA A 170 2.38 -2.07 -1.17
CA ALA A 170 2.66 -2.77 -2.42
C ALA A 170 2.93 -4.28 -2.22
N GLN A 171 3.46 -4.68 -1.06
CA GLN A 171 3.68 -6.09 -0.75
C GLN A 171 2.40 -6.83 -0.38
N LYS A 172 1.39 -6.12 0.13
CA LYS A 172 0.17 -6.72 0.70
C LYS A 172 -1.08 -6.52 -0.16
N CYS A 173 -1.05 -5.59 -1.11
CA CYS A 173 -2.17 -5.27 -1.99
C CYS A 173 -1.72 -5.26 -3.44
N SER A 174 -2.21 -6.21 -4.24
CA SER A 174 -1.90 -6.33 -5.66
C SER A 174 -2.34 -5.10 -6.45
N ALA A 175 -3.54 -4.58 -6.21
CA ALA A 175 -4.04 -3.38 -6.87
C ALA A 175 -3.13 -2.16 -6.62
N ALA A 176 -2.67 -1.97 -5.38
CA ALA A 176 -1.72 -0.92 -5.05
C ALA A 176 -0.34 -1.17 -5.68
N LYS A 177 0.12 -2.42 -5.71
CA LYS A 177 1.37 -2.81 -6.37
C LYS A 177 1.36 -2.42 -7.85
N ASP A 178 0.32 -2.82 -8.57
CA ASP A 178 0.16 -2.56 -10.00
C ASP A 178 0.11 -1.06 -10.27
N TYR A 179 -0.67 -0.33 -9.46
CA TYR A 179 -0.72 1.12 -9.50
C TYR A 179 0.64 1.80 -9.32
N PHE A 180 1.44 1.38 -8.33
CA PHE A 180 2.77 1.97 -8.12
C PHE A 180 3.76 1.63 -9.24
N LYS A 181 3.62 0.46 -9.88
CA LYS A 181 4.46 0.09 -11.04
C LYS A 181 4.16 0.97 -12.25
N GLU A 182 2.88 1.18 -12.54
CA GLU A 182 2.41 2.05 -13.62
C GLU A 182 2.87 3.49 -13.39
N ASN A 183 2.75 3.99 -12.16
CA ASN A 183 3.04 5.37 -11.76
C ASN A 183 4.42 5.54 -11.08
N SER A 184 5.39 4.70 -11.44
CA SER A 184 6.75 4.69 -10.87
C SER A 184 7.46 6.05 -10.90
N HIS A 185 7.23 6.85 -11.94
CA HIS A 185 7.78 8.19 -12.10
C HIS A 185 7.36 9.18 -11.01
N HIS A 186 6.23 8.95 -10.32
CA HIS A 186 5.76 9.83 -9.23
C HIS A 186 6.53 9.62 -7.91
N TRP A 187 7.13 8.45 -7.70
CA TRP A 187 7.72 8.08 -6.40
C TRP A 187 9.14 7.52 -6.50
N SER A 188 9.69 7.28 -7.70
CA SER A 188 11.06 6.77 -7.88
C SER A 188 12.12 7.63 -7.19
N TRP A 189 11.89 8.94 -7.10
CA TRP A 189 12.74 9.87 -6.36
C TRP A 189 12.89 9.48 -4.88
N ALA A 190 11.87 8.86 -4.28
CA ALA A 190 11.89 8.46 -2.88
C ALA A 190 12.86 7.29 -2.65
N VAL A 191 13.01 6.41 -3.65
CA VAL A 191 14.03 5.36 -3.65
C VAL A 191 15.42 5.98 -3.71
N GLN A 192 15.64 6.93 -4.62
CA GLN A 192 16.91 7.66 -4.74
C GLN A 192 17.25 8.40 -3.44
N TRP A 193 16.27 9.08 -2.84
CA TRP A 193 16.41 9.74 -1.54
C TRP A 193 16.84 8.75 -0.44
N LEU A 194 16.19 7.58 -0.36
CA LEU A 194 16.52 6.57 0.63
C LEU A 194 17.91 5.97 0.38
N GLN A 195 18.31 5.76 -0.88
CA GLN A 195 19.68 5.35 -1.25
C GLN A 195 20.71 6.36 -0.75
N ILE A 196 20.49 7.65 -1.01
CA ILE A 196 21.36 8.73 -0.55
C ILE A 196 21.47 8.70 0.97
N LYS A 197 20.34 8.68 1.70
CA LYS A 197 20.32 8.61 3.17
C LYS A 197 21.02 7.37 3.73
N MET A 198 20.88 6.22 3.06
CA MET A 198 21.59 5.00 3.42
C MET A 198 23.10 5.09 3.14
N SER A 199 23.56 5.96 2.23
CA SER A 199 24.98 6.12 1.84
C SER A 199 25.71 7.32 2.50
N GLU A 200 24.98 8.33 3.00
CA GLU A 200 25.51 9.49 3.74
C GLU A 200 26.35 9.10 4.97
N HIS A 201 27.67 9.26 4.89
CA HIS A 201 28.62 8.83 5.93
C HIS A 201 28.44 9.60 7.25
N TYR A 202 27.56 9.12 8.12
CA TYR A 202 27.57 9.45 9.54
C TYR A 202 28.23 8.32 10.31
N TRP A 203 29.21 8.66 11.15
CA TRP A 203 29.97 7.77 12.03
C TRP A 203 29.13 7.13 13.16
N ALA A 204 27.83 6.96 12.96
CA ALA A 204 26.95 6.28 13.91
C ALA A 204 26.86 4.78 13.55
N PRO A 205 27.13 3.86 14.48
CA PRO A 205 26.92 2.42 14.24
C PRO A 205 25.46 2.15 13.85
N GLN A 206 25.24 1.14 13.00
CA GLN A 206 23.90 0.72 12.59
C GLN A 206 23.03 0.43 13.83
N SER A 207 21.84 1.04 13.89
CA SER A 207 20.92 0.81 15.00
C SER A 207 19.91 -0.28 14.62
N ASN A 208 19.53 -1.09 15.62
CA ASN A 208 18.44 -2.06 15.50
C ASN A 208 17.06 -1.45 15.78
N ILE A 209 17.01 -0.16 16.15
CA ILE A 209 15.79 0.55 16.53
C ILE A 209 15.26 1.27 15.29
N SER A 210 14.03 0.96 14.87
CA SER A 210 13.41 1.58 13.69
C SER A 210 13.26 3.10 13.84
N ASN A 211 13.32 3.82 12.72
CA ASN A 211 12.96 5.23 12.62
C ASN A 211 11.51 5.53 13.04
N GLU A 212 10.63 4.53 13.03
CA GLU A 212 9.23 4.67 13.46
C GLU A 212 9.08 4.96 14.96
N THR A 213 10.01 4.47 15.77
CA THR A 213 9.98 4.64 17.25
C THR A 213 10.88 5.77 17.73
N SER A 214 11.58 6.45 16.81
CA SER A 214 12.46 7.56 17.14
C SER A 214 11.66 8.83 17.40
N THR A 215 11.94 9.49 18.52
CA THR A 215 11.45 10.86 18.77
C THR A 215 12.26 11.90 18.00
N ALA A 216 13.44 11.53 17.47
CA ALA A 216 14.23 12.40 16.62
C ALA A 216 13.62 12.48 15.21
N LYS A 217 13.56 13.70 14.67
CA LYS A 217 13.16 14.01 13.28
C LYS A 217 14.23 13.65 12.22
N THR A 218 15.25 12.91 12.64
CA THR A 218 16.41 12.54 11.84
C THR A 218 16.35 11.08 11.45
N PHE A 219 16.77 10.78 10.23
CA PHE A 219 16.90 9.43 9.72
C PHE A 219 18.10 8.70 10.37
N GLN A 220 17.86 7.45 10.76
CA GLN A 220 18.86 6.49 11.19
C GLN A 220 18.92 5.33 10.21
N ARG A 221 20.14 4.88 9.92
CA ARG A 221 20.38 3.67 9.14
C ARG A 221 20.06 2.45 10.00
N THR A 222 19.09 1.66 9.56
CA THR A 222 18.61 0.47 10.26
C THR A 222 18.46 -0.67 9.27
N ILE A 223 18.41 -1.90 9.76
CA ILE A 223 18.11 -3.09 8.94
C ILE A 223 16.75 -2.90 8.23
N SER A 224 15.74 -2.40 8.95
CA SER A 224 14.43 -2.14 8.36
C SER A 224 14.48 -1.16 7.18
N ALA A 225 15.37 -0.17 7.21
CA ALA A 225 15.53 0.80 6.12
C ALA A 225 16.25 0.19 4.93
N GLN A 226 17.20 -0.72 5.17
CA GLN A 226 17.84 -1.51 4.13
C GLN A 226 16.84 -2.42 3.42
N ASP A 227 16.01 -3.14 4.17
CA ASP A 227 14.98 -4.00 3.60
C ASP A 227 13.97 -3.18 2.78
N THR A 228 13.50 -2.07 3.35
CA THR A 228 12.60 -1.13 2.66
C THR A 228 13.20 -0.66 1.33
N LEU A 229 14.48 -0.30 1.32
CA LEU A 229 15.17 0.12 0.10
C LEU A 229 15.27 -1.03 -0.92
N ALA A 230 15.60 -2.24 -0.48
CA ALA A 230 15.70 -3.40 -1.36
C ALA A 230 14.37 -3.71 -2.04
N TYR A 231 13.28 -3.73 -1.27
CA TYR A 231 11.93 -3.95 -1.81
C TYR A 231 11.47 -2.82 -2.74
N ALA A 232 11.73 -1.55 -2.38
CA ALA A 232 11.38 -0.41 -3.23
C ALA A 232 12.12 -0.45 -4.57
N THR A 233 13.41 -0.83 -4.54
CA THR A 233 14.23 -0.99 -5.74
C THR A 233 13.72 -2.14 -6.62
N ALA A 234 13.36 -3.28 -6.01
CA ALA A 234 12.77 -4.40 -6.73
C ALA A 234 11.45 -4.01 -7.40
N LEU A 235 10.58 -3.27 -6.69
CA LEU A 235 9.30 -2.81 -7.21
C LEU A 235 9.45 -1.91 -8.46
N LEU A 236 10.46 -1.03 -8.49
CA LEU A 236 10.77 -0.21 -9.68
C LEU A 236 11.24 -1.04 -10.87
N ASN A 237 12.07 -2.07 -10.63
CA ASN A 237 12.70 -2.87 -11.67
C ASN A 237 11.78 -3.95 -12.27
N GLU A 238 10.67 -4.29 -11.62
CA GLU A 238 9.69 -5.27 -12.15
C GLU A 238 9.06 -4.84 -13.49
N LYS A 239 9.19 -3.57 -13.90
CA LYS A 239 8.63 -3.04 -15.15
C LYS A 239 9.41 -3.50 -16.40
N ASP A 240 10.67 -3.91 -16.26
CA ASP A 240 11.56 -4.18 -17.40
C ASP A 240 11.47 -5.61 -17.97
N GLN A 241 10.74 -6.53 -17.31
CA GLN A 241 10.65 -7.94 -17.77
C GLN A 241 9.44 -8.25 -18.67
N SER A 242 8.42 -7.40 -18.71
CA SER A 242 7.22 -7.64 -19.53
C SER A 242 7.35 -7.19 -21.00
N GLY A 243 8.52 -6.66 -21.41
CA GLY A 243 8.78 -6.15 -22.77
C GLY A 243 9.74 -6.97 -23.63
N SER A 244 10.32 -8.07 -23.15
CA SER A 244 11.30 -8.87 -23.92
C SER A 244 10.75 -10.27 -24.25
N SER A 245 9.79 -10.30 -25.16
CA SER A 245 9.45 -11.52 -25.92
C SER A 245 9.37 -11.16 -27.39
N ASN A 246 10.54 -11.15 -28.05
CA ASN A 246 10.66 -11.41 -29.48
C ASN A 246 12.12 -11.73 -29.80
N GLY A 247 12.51 -12.96 -29.48
CA GLY A 247 13.81 -13.54 -29.80
C GLY A 247 13.63 -14.82 -30.61
N SER A 248 13.16 -14.66 -31.85
CA SER A 248 13.50 -15.49 -33.02
C SER A 248 13.34 -17.02 -32.93
N GLU A 249 12.15 -17.52 -33.28
CA GLU A 249 12.03 -18.81 -33.98
C GLU A 249 12.11 -18.57 -35.49
N THR A 250 13.25 -18.84 -36.11
CA THR A 250 13.30 -19.18 -37.54
C THR A 250 14.34 -20.28 -37.75
N SER A 251 13.86 -21.52 -37.80
CA SER A 251 14.61 -22.63 -38.39
C SER A 251 14.26 -22.70 -39.88
N PRO A 252 15.22 -22.79 -40.82
CA PRO A 252 14.89 -22.97 -42.21
C PRO A 252 14.72 -24.46 -42.50
N ALA A 253 13.50 -24.84 -42.90
CA ALA A 253 13.26 -26.05 -43.68
C ALA A 253 13.41 -25.69 -45.17
N ASN A 254 14.18 -26.47 -45.92
CA ASN A 254 13.96 -26.56 -47.36
C ASN A 254 14.27 -27.98 -47.85
N GLU A 255 13.24 -28.67 -48.33
CA GLU A 255 13.31 -29.96 -48.99
C GLU A 255 13.42 -29.78 -50.52
N ASN A 256 14.18 -30.71 -51.12
CA ASN A 256 13.99 -31.36 -52.42
C ASN A 256 14.30 -30.65 -53.76
N GLY A 257 15.00 -31.41 -54.62
CA GLY A 257 14.95 -31.27 -56.08
C GLY A 257 16.27 -31.62 -56.78
N GLY A 258 16.45 -32.88 -57.19
CA GLY A 258 17.70 -33.38 -57.77
C GLY A 258 17.85 -33.34 -59.31
N ARG A 259 19.06 -33.77 -59.73
CA ARG A 259 19.55 -34.21 -61.08
C ARG A 259 19.85 -33.07 -62.07
N HIS A 260 20.94 -33.02 -62.84
CA HIS A 260 21.75 -34.06 -63.51
C HIS A 260 23.07 -33.45 -64.10
N LEU A 261 24.09 -34.29 -64.37
CA LEU A 261 25.25 -34.17 -65.31
C LEU A 261 26.45 -33.32 -64.79
N GLN A 262 27.75 -33.68 -64.88
CA GLN A 262 28.51 -34.63 -65.70
C GLN A 262 29.96 -34.80 -65.16
N GLN A 263 30.55 -36.00 -65.31
CA GLN A 263 32.00 -36.38 -65.49
C GLN A 263 33.07 -35.96 -64.45
N ALA A 264 33.67 -36.95 -63.74
CA ALA A 264 34.94 -37.67 -64.06
C ALA A 264 36.16 -36.94 -63.45
N LEU A 265 37.17 -37.52 -62.77
CA LEU A 265 37.76 -38.86 -62.70
C LEU A 265 38.31 -39.12 -61.27
N LEU A 266 38.32 -40.40 -60.85
CA LEU A 266 39.20 -41.01 -59.83
C LEU A 266 40.63 -41.21 -60.43
N PRO A 267 41.73 -41.50 -59.68
CA PRO A 267 41.75 -42.48 -58.58
C PRO A 267 42.80 -42.33 -57.45
N SER A 268 42.71 -43.31 -56.53
CA SER A 268 43.80 -43.96 -55.78
C SER A 268 44.46 -43.19 -54.64
N VAL A 269 44.89 -43.76 -53.51
CA VAL A 269 44.97 -45.15 -52.97
C VAL A 269 45.40 -44.99 -51.49
N ALA A 270 45.06 -45.98 -50.65
CA ALA A 270 45.69 -46.45 -49.39
C ALA A 270 46.51 -45.48 -48.51
N GLY A 271 46.46 -45.54 -47.19
CA GLY A 271 46.11 -46.64 -46.29
C GLY A 271 46.59 -46.28 -44.88
N GLN A 272 46.21 -47.13 -43.94
CA GLN A 272 46.50 -47.06 -42.51
C GLN A 272 47.99 -46.80 -42.19
N ARG A 273 48.24 -45.86 -41.28
CA ARG A 273 48.76 -46.08 -39.91
C ARG A 273 48.80 -44.80 -39.12
#